data_AF-A0A350D8R0-F1
#
_entry.id   AF-A0A350D8R0-F1
#
_cell.length_a   1.000
_cell.length_b   1.000
_cell.length_c   1.000
_cell.angle_alpha   90.00
_cell.angle_beta   90.00
_cell.angle_gamma   90.00
#
_symmetry.space_group_name_H-M   'P 1'
#
loop_
_entity.id
_entity.type
_entity.pdbx_description
1 polymer ?
#
loop_
_entity_poly.entity_id
_entity_poly.type
_entity_poly.pdbx_seq_one_letter_code
_entity_poly.pdbx_strand_id
1 'polypeptide(L)' 'GLRIIDVSNPRSPKEIGYYDTPGYASGVYVLGNYTYVADGGSGLWILNFTKKRSN' A
#
# COMPACT_ATOMS: atom_id res chain seq x y z
N GLY A 1 -1.67 0.43 8.83
CA GLY A 1 -2.04 -0.10 7.50
C GLY A 1 -1.46 0.73 6.36
N LEU A 2 -1.48 0.18 5.14
CA LEU A 2 -1.05 0.80 3.90
C LEU A 2 -2.27 1.25 3.07
N ARG A 3 -2.22 2.45 2.50
CA ARG A 3 -3.28 3.01 1.63
C ARG A 3 -2.69 3.33 0.26
N ILE A 4 -3.39 2.99 -0.81
CA ILE A 4 -2.97 3.24 -2.19
C ILE A 4 -3.90 4.27 -2.79
N ILE A 5 -3.37 5.47 -3.03
CA ILE A 5 -4.12 6.61 -3.54
C ILE A 5 -3.67 6.91 -4.97
N ASP A 6 -4.62 6.89 -5.91
CA ASP A 6 -4.44 7.46 -7.24
C ASP A 6 -4.52 8.99 -7.15
N VAL A 7 -3.43 9.65 -7.51
CA VAL A 7 -3.27 11.11 -7.50
C VAL A 7 -3.15 11.68 -8.92
N SER A 8 -3.55 10.92 -9.95
CA SER A 8 -3.54 11.37 -11.35
C SER A 8 -4.39 12.63 -11.59
N ASN A 9 -5.46 12.81 -10.81
CA ASN A 9 -6.15 14.09 -10.66
C ASN A 9 -5.87 14.68 -9.27
N PRO A 10 -4.96 15.67 -9.13
CA PRO A 10 -4.61 16.27 -7.85
C PRO A 10 -5.78 16.96 -7.13
N ARG A 11 -6.83 17.37 -7.86
CA ARG A 11 -8.03 18.00 -7.29
C ARG A 11 -9.03 16.98 -6.74
N SER A 12 -8.89 15.71 -7.11
CA SER A 12 -9.77 14.63 -6.67
C SER A 12 -9.01 13.31 -6.51
N PRO A 13 -8.12 13.19 -5.49
CA PRO A 13 -7.45 11.92 -5.19
C PRO A 13 -8.45 10.81 -4.91
N LYS A 14 -8.12 9.58 -5.32
CA LYS A 14 -9.00 8.41 -5.14
C LYS A 14 -8.25 7.26 -4.48
N GLU A 15 -8.79 6.70 -3.41
CA GLU A 15 -8.28 5.45 -2.88
C GLU A 15 -8.64 4.29 -3.81
N ILE A 16 -7.61 3.56 -4.28
CA ILE A 16 -7.75 2.45 -5.23
C ILE A 16 -7.37 1.09 -4.61
N GLY A 17 -6.96 1.08 -3.34
CA GLY A 17 -6.67 -0.12 -2.58
C GLY A 17 -6.12 0.18 -1.19
N TYR A 18 -6.16 -0.82 -0.32
CA TYR A 18 -5.57 -0.75 1.01
C TYR A 18 -5.16 -2.14 1.50
N TYR A 19 -4.31 -2.17 2.52
CA TYR A 19 -4.03 -3.35 3.31
C TYR A 19 -3.90 -2.94 4.78
N ASP A 20 -4.80 -3.43 5.62
CA ASP A 20 -4.74 -3.19 7.05
C ASP A 20 -3.72 -4.12 7.69
N THR A 21 -2.53 -3.58 7.91
CA THR A 21 -1.48 -4.25 8.66
C THR A 21 -1.90 -4.41 10.13
N PRO A 22 -1.59 -5.54 10.81
CA PRO A 22 -2.01 -5.76 12.19
C PRO A 22 -1.38 -4.79 13.21
N GLY A 23 -0.20 -4.24 12.90
CA GLY A 23 0.53 -3.32 13.76
C GLY A 23 0.38 -1.85 13.37
N TYR A 24 1.35 -1.05 13.83
CA TYR A 24 1.48 0.36 13.49
C TYR A 24 2.48 0.53 12.35
N ALA A 25 1.96 0.72 11.13
CA ALA A 25 2.77 1.03 9.97
C ALA A 25 3.55 2.35 10.18
N SER A 26 4.88 2.29 10.12
CA SER A 26 5.77 3.42 10.40
C SER A 26 6.66 3.81 9.21
N GLY A 27 6.76 2.95 8.19
CA GLY A 27 7.57 3.22 7.01
C GLY A 27 7.11 2.40 5.81
N VAL A 28 7.35 2.95 4.62
CA VAL A 28 7.07 2.32 3.33
C VAL A 28 8.24 2.48 2.39
N TYR A 29 8.59 1.40 1.67
CA TYR A 29 9.57 1.42 0.58
C TYR A 29 9.04 0.61 -0.60
N VAL A 30 9.29 1.08 -1.82
CA VAL A 30 8.80 0.44 -3.06
C VAL A 30 9.98 0.04 -3.91
N LEU A 31 10.02 -1.24 -4.31
CA LEU A 31 11.02 -1.79 -5.23
C LEU A 31 10.32 -2.67 -6.27
N GLY A 32 10.31 -2.21 -7.52
CA GLY A 32 9.56 -2.87 -8.58
C GLY A 32 8.08 -2.99 -8.22
N ASN A 33 7.54 -4.22 -8.22
CA ASN A 33 6.14 -4.50 -7.88
C ASN A 33 5.91 -4.78 -6.38
N TYR A 34 6.96 -4.69 -5.56
CA TYR A 34 6.88 -4.99 -4.15
C TYR A 34 6.88 -3.72 -3.30
N THR A 35 6.02 -3.72 -2.29
CA THR A 35 5.94 -2.69 -1.25
C THR A 35 6.32 -3.31 0.08
N TYR A 36 7.29 -2.70 0.74
CA TYR A 36 7.82 -3.09 2.04
C TYR A 36 7.23 -2.16 3.10
N VAL A 37 6.55 -2.71 4.10
CA VAL A 37 5.91 -1.93 5.17
C VAL A 37 6.48 -2.34 6.51
N ALA A 38 7.17 -1.41 7.18
CA ALA A 38 7.58 -1.58 8.58
C ALA A 38 6.35 -1.37 9.48
N ASP A 39 6.00 -2.35 10.29
CA ASP A 39 4.71 -2.45 10.99
C ASP A 39 4.86 -2.72 12.48
N GLY A 40 5.67 -1.90 13.16
CA GLY A 40 5.86 -1.95 14.62
C GLY A 40 6.08 -3.37 15.15
N GLY A 41 5.27 -3.79 16.13
CA GLY A 41 5.35 -5.12 16.76
C GLY A 41 5.04 -6.30 15.83
N SER A 42 4.56 -6.06 14.61
CA SER A 42 4.26 -7.08 13.61
C SER A 42 5.40 -7.29 12.60
N GLY A 43 6.49 -6.52 12.70
CA GLY A 43 7.70 -6.71 11.89
C GLY A 43 7.62 -6.05 10.51
N LEU A 44 7.92 -6.81 9.45
CA LEU A 44 8.01 -6.32 8.06
C LEU A 44 7.04 -7.09 7.17
N TRP A 45 6.20 -6.36 6.44
CA TRP A 45 5.33 -6.92 5.40
C TRP A 45 5.91 -6.66 4.00
N ILE A 46 5.83 -7.68 3.13
CA ILE A 46 6.17 -7.57 1.71
C ILE A 46 4.90 -7.84 0.92
N LEU A 47 4.37 -6.79 0.29
CA LEU A 47 3.09 -6.80 -0.41
C LEU A 47 3.33 -6.64 -1.91
N ASN A 48 2.55 -7.35 -2.73
CA ASN A 48 2.51 -7.16 -4.18
C ASN A 48 1.11 -6.70 -4.58
N PHE A 49 1.02 -5.57 -5.25
CA PHE A 49 -0.24 -5.03 -5.74
C PHE A 49 -0.35 -5.26 -7.24
N THR A 50 -1.40 -5.96 -7.63
CA THR A 50 -1.79 -6.10 -9.03
C THR A 50 -3.07 -5.33 -9.27
N LYS A 51 -3.15 -4.64 -10.42
CA LYS A 51 -4.45 -4.11 -10.87
C LYS A 51 -5.40 -5.30 -11.01
N LYS A 52 -6.56 -5.22 -10.36
CA LYS A 52 -7.64 -6.18 -10.60
C LYS A 52 -7.93 -6.15 -12.10
N ARG A 53 -7.74 -7.27 -12.79
CA ARG A 53 -8.11 -7.38 -14.20
C ARG A 53 -9.63 -7.26 -14.26
N SER A 54 -10.14 -6.35 -15.10
CA SER A 54 -11.55 -6.35 -15.48
C SER A 54 -11.81 -7.64 -16.26
N ASN A 55 -12.85 -8.39 -15.86
CA ASN A 55 -13.38 -9.50 -16.65
C ASN A 55 -14.09 -8.98 -17.89
#